data_AF-A0A1H3PL70-F1
#
_entry.id   AF-A0A1H3PL70-F1
#
_cell.length_a   1.000
_cell.length_b   1.000
_cell.length_c   1.000
_cell.angle_alpha   90.00
_cell.angle_beta   90.00
_cell.angle_gamma   90.00
#
_symmetry.space_group_name_H-M   'P 1'
#
loop_
_entity.id
_entity.type
_entity.pdbx_description
1 polymer ?
#
loop_
_entity_poly.entity_id
_entity_poly.type
_entity_poly.pdbx_seq_one_letter_code
_entity_poly.pdbx_strand_id
1 'polypeptide(L)'
;GNIEPSFELSSTGHVNAHLKVTNAGEASCTLTDDFPDITFMDREGNPSDGLQINHGQPGTGGPVILEPGQSAAADVEWPADQGGPDGPACNRVWAVSLKMNNGEPKTIEPTNSGVFDLCGGEATISSWQED
;
A
#
# COMPACT_ATOMS: atom_id res chain seq x y z
N GLY A 1 -17.87 -9.20 6.87
CA GLY A 1 -18.03 -7.76 6.63
C GLY A 1 -17.48 -7.45 5.26
N ASN A 2 -18.09 -6.52 4.53
CA ASN A 2 -17.49 -5.98 3.32
C ASN A 2 -16.39 -5.01 3.76
N ILE A 3 -15.14 -5.25 3.37
CA ILE A 3 -14.00 -4.41 3.75
C ILE A 3 -13.47 -3.71 2.52
N GLU A 4 -13.39 -2.40 2.59
CA GLU A 4 -12.91 -1.56 1.50
C GLU A 4 -11.56 -0.93 1.87
N PRO A 5 -10.46 -1.43 1.29
CA PRO A 5 -9.18 -0.78 1.44
C PRO A 5 -9.03 0.37 0.42
N SER A 6 -8.26 1.38 0.81
CA SER A 6 -7.84 2.53 0.01
C SER A 6 -6.38 2.86 0.33
N PHE A 7 -5.63 3.25 -0.69
CA PHE A 7 -4.21 3.58 -0.59
C PHE A 7 -3.99 4.99 -1.13
N GLU A 8 -3.22 5.80 -0.40
CA GLU A 8 -2.91 7.17 -0.76
C GLU A 8 -1.42 7.46 -0.57
N LEU A 9 -0.79 8.00 -1.62
CA LEU A 9 0.56 8.58 -1.56
C LEU A 9 0.43 10.08 -1.31
N SER A 10 1.00 10.56 -0.20
CA SER A 10 0.76 11.91 0.31
C SER A 10 1.40 13.01 -0.55
N SER A 11 2.52 12.76 -1.23
CA SER A 11 3.17 13.66 -2.21
C SER A 11 4.47 13.03 -2.76
N THR A 12 5.27 13.80 -3.50
CA THR A 12 6.65 13.43 -3.86
C THR A 12 7.66 13.79 -2.77
N GLY A 13 8.67 12.95 -2.54
CA GLY A 13 9.73 13.14 -1.54
C GLY A 13 9.86 11.94 -0.60
N HIS A 14 10.49 12.12 0.56
CA HIS A 14 10.48 11.12 1.64
C HIS A 14 9.04 10.89 2.10
N VAL A 15 8.45 9.76 1.72
CA VAL A 15 7.00 9.54 1.82
C VAL A 15 6.73 8.20 2.47
N ASN A 16 5.87 8.24 3.50
CA ASN A 16 5.13 7.08 3.97
C ASN A 16 3.81 7.06 3.20
N ALA A 17 3.45 5.91 2.63
CA ALA A 17 2.12 5.77 2.03
C ALA A 17 1.08 5.53 3.13
N HIS A 18 -0.08 6.17 3.01
CA HIS A 18 -1.18 5.99 3.96
C HIS A 18 -2.13 4.93 3.43
N LEU A 19 -2.27 3.85 4.17
CA LEU A 19 -3.24 2.80 3.90
C LEU A 19 -4.39 2.93 4.88
N LYS A 20 -5.61 2.94 4.35
CA LYS A 20 -6.85 2.98 5.14
C LYS A 20 -7.75 1.83 4.75
N VAL A 21 -8.37 1.21 5.75
CA VAL A 21 -9.30 0.09 5.61
C VAL A 21 -10.60 0.49 6.29
N THR A 22 -11.73 0.39 5.59
CA THR A 22 -13.06 0.74 6.12
C THR A 22 -13.98 -0.47 6.10
N ASN A 23 -14.73 -0.69 7.18
CA ASN A 23 -15.82 -1.67 7.20
C ASN A 23 -17.06 -1.07 6.53
N ALA A 24 -17.25 -1.41 5.25
CA ALA A 24 -18.42 -1.02 4.45
C ALA A 24 -19.61 -1.99 4.60
N GLY A 25 -19.47 -3.04 5.42
CA GLY A 25 -20.54 -3.99 5.71
C GLY A 25 -21.47 -3.54 6.85
N GLU A 26 -22.57 -4.28 7.02
CA GLU A 26 -23.57 -4.04 8.08
C GLU A 26 -23.24 -4.75 9.41
N ALA A 27 -22.20 -5.58 9.45
CA ALA A 27 -21.76 -6.32 10.63
C ALA A 27 -20.31 -5.95 10.99
N SER A 28 -19.96 -6.06 12.27
CA SER A 28 -18.60 -5.85 12.73
C SER A 28 -17.60 -6.78 12.04
N CYS A 29 -16.38 -6.29 11.88
CA CYS A 29 -15.29 -7.02 11.25
C CYS A 29 -14.06 -6.98 12.14
N THR A 30 -13.40 -8.12 12.32
CA THR A 30 -12.16 -8.22 13.06
C THR A 30 -11.00 -8.32 12.07
N LEU A 31 -10.09 -7.35 12.12
CA LEU A 31 -8.80 -7.41 11.47
C LEU A 31 -7.87 -8.24 12.36
N THR A 32 -7.57 -9.47 11.94
CA THR A 32 -6.67 -10.38 12.65
C THR A 32 -5.26 -10.26 12.08
N ASP A 33 -4.28 -10.00 12.94
CA ASP A 33 -2.80 -9.94 12.83
C ASP A 33 -2.13 -9.34 11.57
N ASP A 34 -2.76 -9.41 10.40
CA ASP A 34 -2.32 -8.80 9.15
C ASP A 34 -3.33 -7.72 8.72
N PHE A 35 -2.93 -6.48 8.95
CA PHE A 35 -3.34 -5.35 8.11
C PHE A 35 -3.01 -5.71 6.65
N PRO A 36 -3.79 -5.30 5.62
CA PRO A 36 -3.76 -6.00 4.33
C PRO A 36 -2.33 -6.20 3.82
N ASP A 37 -2.07 -7.38 3.27
CA ASP A 37 -0.85 -7.62 2.52
C ASP A 37 -0.81 -6.62 1.37
N ILE A 38 0.33 -5.97 1.20
CA ILE A 38 0.56 -4.95 0.20
C ILE A 38 1.54 -5.55 -0.79
N THR A 39 1.23 -5.43 -2.07
CA THR A 39 2.15 -5.80 -3.14
C THR A 39 2.15 -4.70 -4.17
N PHE A 40 3.32 -4.11 -4.38
CA PHE A 40 3.54 -3.21 -5.51
C PHE A 40 3.73 -4.05 -6.78
N MET A 41 3.11 -3.63 -7.87
CA MET A 41 3.12 -4.37 -9.13
C MET A 41 3.76 -3.55 -10.26
N ASP A 42 4.49 -4.26 -11.13
CA ASP A 42 5.01 -3.73 -12.39
C ASP A 42 3.89 -3.53 -13.43
N ARG A 43 4.27 -3.11 -14.63
CA ARG A 43 3.32 -2.84 -15.74
C ARG A 43 2.56 -4.09 -16.16
N GLU A 44 3.21 -5.23 -16.07
CA GLU A 44 2.71 -6.55 -16.45
C GLU A 44 1.83 -7.18 -15.36
N GLY A 45 1.75 -6.57 -14.18
CA GLY A 45 0.99 -7.05 -13.03
C GLY A 45 1.73 -8.04 -12.15
N ASN A 46 3.05 -8.18 -12.32
CA ASN A 46 3.88 -9.00 -11.45
C ASN A 46 4.31 -8.21 -10.21
N PRO A 47 4.52 -8.87 -9.07
CA PRO A 47 5.12 -8.23 -7.89
C PRO A 47 6.46 -7.57 -8.23
N SER A 48 6.64 -6.33 -7.80
CA SER A 48 7.92 -5.63 -7.88
C SER A 48 8.90 -6.23 -6.87
N ASP A 49 9.91 -6.94 -7.36
CA ASP A 49 10.96 -7.52 -6.53
C ASP A 49 11.81 -6.43 -5.85
N GLY A 50 12.29 -6.69 -4.63
CA GLY A 50 13.22 -5.79 -3.92
C GLY A 50 12.59 -4.67 -3.10
N LEU A 51 11.26 -4.59 -3.00
CA LEU A 51 10.57 -3.71 -2.06
C LEU A 51 10.25 -4.46 -0.77
N GLN A 52 11.01 -4.19 0.29
CA GLN A 52 10.62 -4.61 1.64
C GLN A 52 9.61 -3.60 2.19
N ILE A 53 8.39 -4.06 2.45
CA ILE A 53 7.31 -3.20 2.94
C ILE A 53 7.21 -3.39 4.45
N ASN A 54 7.37 -2.30 5.20
CA ASN A 54 7.04 -2.28 6.62
C ASN A 54 5.57 -1.91 6.75
N HIS A 55 4.75 -2.90 7.11
CA HIS A 55 3.34 -2.71 7.37
C HIS A 55 3.21 -2.06 8.75
N GLY A 56 2.79 -0.81 8.82
CA GLY A 56 2.30 -0.27 10.08
C GLY A 56 1.15 -1.14 10.59
N GLN A 57 1.19 -1.51 11.86
CA GLN A 57 0.03 -2.14 12.50
C GLN A 57 -0.94 -1.03 12.94
N PRO A 58 -2.24 -1.11 12.61
CA PRO A 58 -3.24 -0.12 13.04
C PRO A 58 -3.54 -0.15 14.56
N GLY A 59 -2.75 -0.88 15.36
CA GLY A 59 -2.91 -0.99 16.80
C GLY A 59 -1.77 -1.77 17.45
N THR A 60 -1.42 -1.40 18.67
CA THR A 60 -0.38 -2.06 19.45
C THR A 60 -1.01 -3.11 20.37
N GLY A 61 -1.12 -4.36 19.91
CA GLY A 61 -1.30 -5.51 20.81
C GLY A 61 -2.63 -6.26 20.77
N GLY A 62 -3.37 -6.26 19.66
CA GLY A 62 -4.53 -7.14 19.50
C GLY A 62 -5.29 -6.95 18.18
N PRO A 63 -6.25 -7.84 17.89
CA PRO A 63 -7.09 -7.71 16.69
C PRO A 63 -7.88 -6.40 16.72
N VAL A 64 -7.89 -5.67 15.60
CA VAL A 64 -8.66 -4.42 15.47
C VAL A 64 -10.09 -4.77 15.08
N ILE A 65 -11.05 -4.41 15.92
CA ILE A 65 -12.48 -4.59 15.62
C ILE A 65 -13.01 -3.29 15.01
N LEU A 66 -13.55 -3.38 13.79
CA LEU A 66 -14.22 -2.30 13.08
C LEU A 66 -15.73 -2.55 13.06
N GLU A 67 -16.50 -1.69 13.72
CA GLU A 67 -17.95 -1.61 13.56
C GLU A 67 -18.34 -1.09 12.16
N PRO A 68 -19.59 -1.26 11.71
CA PRO A 68 -20.06 -0.70 10.45
C PRO A 68 -19.71 0.79 10.30
N GLY A 69 -19.04 1.13 9.19
CA GLY A 69 -18.58 2.48 8.87
C GLY A 69 -17.27 2.92 9.55
N GLN A 70 -16.69 2.12 10.45
CA GLN A 70 -15.41 2.45 11.07
C GLN A 70 -14.23 2.14 10.14
N SER A 71 -13.14 2.88 10.36
CA SER A 71 -11.90 2.71 9.61
C SER A 71 -10.70 2.52 10.53
N ALA A 72 -9.72 1.76 10.04
CA ALA A 72 -8.36 1.70 10.56
C ALA A 72 -7.40 2.27 9.50
N ALA A 73 -6.29 2.87 9.94
CA ALA A 73 -5.26 3.35 9.04
C ALA A 73 -3.87 3.00 9.58
N ALA A 74 -2.92 2.83 8.67
CA ALA A 74 -1.51 2.69 9.03
C ALA A 74 -0.62 3.29 7.94
N ASP A 75 0.59 3.64 8.36
CA ASP A 75 1.64 4.13 7.48
C ASP A 75 2.43 2.95 6.93
N VAL A 76 2.79 3.05 5.66
CA VAL A 76 3.53 2.05 4.90
C VAL A 76 4.87 2.67 4.55
N GLU A 77 5.95 2.01 4.95
CA GLU A 77 7.32 2.48 4.71
C GLU A 77 8.09 1.45 3.88
N TRP A 78 9.01 1.91 3.04
CA TRP A 78 9.99 1.06 2.35
C TRP A 78 11.40 1.59 2.61
N PRO A 79 12.41 0.72 2.75
CA PRO A 79 13.73 1.13 3.19
C PRO A 79 14.44 2.02 2.17
N ALA A 80 15.24 2.96 2.69
CA ALA A 80 16.01 3.90 1.89
C ALA A 80 17.24 3.30 1.18
N ASP A 81 17.72 2.14 1.65
CA ASP A 81 18.96 1.52 1.19
C ASP A 81 18.76 0.23 0.40
N GLN A 82 17.98 0.27 -0.68
CA GLN A 82 17.97 -0.82 -1.68
C GLN A 82 19.08 -0.65 -2.74
N GLY A 83 19.98 0.33 -2.56
CA GLY A 83 21.06 0.62 -3.48
C GLY A 83 22.35 -0.10 -3.16
N GLY A 84 22.90 -0.81 -4.15
CA GLY A 84 24.31 -1.18 -4.14
C GLY A 84 25.22 0.05 -4.30
N PRO A 85 26.52 -0.13 -4.55
CA PRO A 85 27.48 0.97 -4.74
C PRO A 85 27.13 1.95 -5.88
N ASP A 86 26.16 1.60 -6.73
CA ASP A 86 25.67 2.38 -7.87
C ASP A 86 24.47 3.29 -7.56
N GLY A 87 23.99 3.32 -6.30
CA GLY A 87 22.85 4.13 -5.86
C GLY A 87 21.53 3.34 -5.70
N PRO A 88 20.47 3.95 -5.14
CA PRO A 88 19.21 3.25 -4.85
C PRO A 88 18.56 2.71 -6.13
N ALA A 89 18.24 1.40 -6.14
CA ALA A 89 17.41 0.83 -7.18
C ALA A 89 16.02 1.48 -7.13
N CYS A 90 15.60 2.11 -8.23
CA CYS A 90 14.26 2.67 -8.36
C CYS A 90 13.29 1.60 -8.86
N ASN A 91 12.25 1.33 -8.09
CA ASN A 91 11.16 0.45 -8.51
C ASN A 91 10.03 1.29 -9.07
N ARG A 92 9.72 1.08 -10.35
CA ARG A 92 8.58 1.71 -10.98
C ARG A 92 7.33 0.88 -10.72
N VAL A 93 6.30 1.50 -10.17
CA VAL A 93 5.09 0.84 -9.70
C VAL A 93 3.87 1.35 -10.47
N TRP A 94 3.14 0.41 -11.07
CA TRP A 94 1.93 0.70 -11.86
C TRP A 94 0.65 0.45 -11.07
N ALA A 95 0.67 -0.46 -10.10
CA ALA A 95 -0.50 -0.80 -9.30
C ALA A 95 -0.11 -1.27 -7.89
N VAL A 96 -1.07 -1.19 -6.96
CA VAL A 96 -0.94 -1.71 -5.60
C VAL A 96 -2.01 -2.78 -5.39
N SER A 97 -1.62 -4.00 -5.06
CA SER A 97 -2.53 -5.05 -4.62
C SER A 97 -2.64 -5.00 -3.11
N LEU A 98 -3.87 -4.96 -2.60
CA LEU A 98 -4.17 -5.03 -1.17
C LEU A 98 -4.99 -6.29 -0.91
N LYS A 99 -4.45 -7.21 -0.12
CA LYS A 99 -5.12 -8.46 0.20
C LYS A 99 -5.41 -8.55 1.70
N MET A 100 -6.69 -8.65 2.04
CA MET A 100 -7.11 -8.95 3.40
C MET A 100 -7.00 -10.46 3.64
N ASN A 101 -6.66 -10.88 4.87
CA ASN A 101 -6.54 -12.29 5.26
C ASN A 101 -7.71 -13.21 4.85
N ASN A 102 -8.92 -12.67 4.74
CA ASN A 102 -10.14 -13.42 4.42
C ASN A 102 -10.84 -12.94 3.13
N GLY A 103 -10.17 -12.15 2.28
CA GLY A 103 -10.75 -11.56 1.09
C GLY A 103 -9.97 -11.89 -0.18
N GLU A 104 -10.63 -11.73 -1.34
CA GLU A 104 -9.90 -11.66 -2.60
C GLU A 104 -9.02 -10.40 -2.63
N PRO A 105 -7.83 -10.45 -3.25
CA PRO A 105 -6.99 -9.27 -3.43
C PRO A 105 -7.75 -8.17 -4.17
N LYS A 106 -7.68 -6.94 -3.68
CA LYS A 106 -8.18 -5.76 -4.36
C LYS A 106 -7.01 -4.99 -4.93
N THR A 107 -6.92 -4.96 -6.26
CA THR A 107 -5.96 -4.11 -6.97
C THR A 107 -6.47 -2.68 -7.02
N ILE A 108 -5.64 -1.75 -6.59
CA ILE A 108 -5.89 -0.32 -6.61
C ILE A 108 -4.85 0.32 -7.51
N GLU A 109 -5.34 1.15 -8.43
CA GLU A 109 -4.45 2.05 -9.16
C GLU A 109 -4.03 3.19 -8.23
N PRO A 110 -2.73 3.46 -8.08
CA PRO A 110 -2.21 4.24 -6.96
C PRO A 110 -2.68 5.70 -6.98
N THR A 111 -3.03 6.21 -8.17
CA THR A 111 -3.65 7.52 -8.40
C THR A 111 -4.43 7.51 -9.73
N ASN A 112 -5.35 8.46 -9.93
CA ASN A 112 -5.97 8.78 -11.23
C ASN A 112 -4.95 9.32 -12.27
N SER A 113 -3.65 9.38 -11.97
CA SER A 113 -2.69 10.18 -12.75
C SER A 113 -1.37 9.53 -13.07
N GLY A 114 -0.97 8.42 -12.45
CA GLY A 114 0.12 7.62 -13.02
C GLY A 114 1.03 6.92 -12.04
N VAL A 115 1.82 6.09 -12.70
CA VAL A 115 2.94 5.30 -12.22
C VAL A 115 3.79 6.11 -11.26
N PHE A 116 4.27 5.48 -10.18
CA PHE A 116 5.19 6.14 -9.25
C PHE A 116 6.50 5.37 -9.15
N ASP A 117 7.59 6.11 -9.02
CA ASP A 117 8.93 5.56 -8.85
C ASP A 117 9.28 5.60 -7.36
N LEU A 118 9.64 4.43 -6.81
CA LEU A 118 10.10 4.26 -5.43
C LEU A 118 11.62 4.14 -5.41
N CYS A 119 12.30 5.19 -4.95
CA CYS A 119 13.76 5.30 -4.96
C CYS A 119 14.25 5.64 -3.56
N GLY A 120 14.90 4.71 -2.88
CA GLY A 120 15.60 5.00 -1.63
C GLY A 120 14.80 5.79 -0.58
N GLY A 121 13.57 5.33 -0.30
CA GLY A 121 12.68 5.95 0.69
C GLY A 121 11.90 7.16 0.16
N GLU A 122 12.17 7.57 -1.08
CA GLU A 122 11.42 8.58 -1.78
C GLU A 122 10.37 7.96 -2.72
N ALA A 123 9.23 8.63 -2.85
CA ALA A 123 8.28 8.39 -3.94
C ALA A 123 8.30 9.58 -4.90
N THR A 124 8.31 9.31 -6.21
CA THR A 124 8.07 10.31 -7.26
C THR A 124 6.86 9.91 -8.08
N ILE A 125 5.84 10.75 -8.15
CA ILE A 125 4.65 10.52 -8.96
C ILE A 125 4.97 10.98 -10.38
N SER A 126 4.99 10.04 -11.32
CA SER A 126 5.12 10.35 -12.74
C SER A 126 3.72 10.38 -13.34
N SER A 127 3.27 11.56 -13.79
CA SER A 127 2.02 11.65 -14.53
C SER A 127 2.12 10.81 -15.81
N TRP A 128 1.07 10.07 -16.17
CA TRP A 128 0.92 9.46 -17.50
C TRP A 128 1.15 10.55 -18.56
N GLN A 129 2.20 10.41 -19.37
CA GLN A 129 2.13 10.83 -20.76
C GLN A 129 1.75 9.58 -21.54
N GLU A 130 0.54 9.57 -22.08
CA GLU A 130 0.23 8.71 -23.22
C GLU A 130 1.24 9.08 -24.32
N ASP A 131 2.08 8.12 -24.73
CA ASP A 131 2.78 8.20 -26.03
C ASP A 131 1.78 7.97 -27.17
#